data_AF-A0A3B8RJP5-F1
#
_entry.id   AF-A0A3B8RJP5-F1
#
_cell.length_a   1.000
_cell.length_b   1.000
_cell.length_c   1.000
_cell.angle_alpha   90.00
_cell.angle_beta   90.00
_cell.angle_gamma   90.00
#
_symmetry.space_group_name_H-M   'P 1'
#
loop_
_entity.id
_entity.type
_entity.pdbx_description
1 polymer ?
#
loop_
_entity_poly.entity_id
_entity_poly.type
_entity_poly.pdbx_seq_one_letter_code
_entity_poly.pdbx_strand_id
1 'polypeptide(L)'
;GISRLAGRLGHHEIKRWHMSFKIVNDTLFNYLINDISGANFESLAKKLFGSEYGENYVPLGGMHDGGADSFYLPSVFGGEKPNTFFQFSVTDTERAKKKISDTIDSLRKVGRTPKQLIYSTTELIPKQDVLVSEIFEEYEVLLRVRDREGIKQLINSSQTANKLFLETFVGEINAVINSAKNLEGGVNHFVSDPTIFAFLDFELRDKFSKDLLHDKILDSLIYWSLRETDPDAKKFKTRGEIIESIKLVMPAAASFLLPRLDHRLEVLCKKDAGGEERVRHHRKDDLYCLPFEMRRQLAERAVEENSLQVQFTISITDRLKNVSSIALNEAELGFGAKIIFDTVHEYFVEQGLILSAFLNKKIEDININEQIVELQVSKVIAKLDTKTKFSPELVGRCLKVLGGIFYNSSELERSYMGYLSRTSMLFMTLQSSPTVIEYFNQMSGNFSLFVGTDLLIKAISEQHLKPEHKQVETLLQICVKLGAKLILAEPVLEEVFTHLHAVDLEYRNHYLPNEAYLSAAEISECDRILIRSY
;
A
#
# COMPACT_ATOMS: atom_id res chain seq x y z
N GLY A 1 -13.57 32.19 -64.05
CA GLY A 1 -13.30 30.76 -64.31
C GLY A 1 -12.48 30.22 -63.17
N ILE A 2 -12.99 29.14 -62.55
CA ILE A 2 -12.28 28.20 -61.66
C ILE A 2 -11.51 28.84 -60.49
N SER A 3 -12.19 28.96 -59.34
CA SER A 3 -11.64 28.88 -57.97
C SER A 3 -12.62 29.57 -57.01
N ARG A 4 -12.99 28.90 -55.91
CA ARG A 4 -14.01 29.24 -54.89
C ARG A 4 -15.39 28.58 -55.06
N LEU A 5 -15.46 27.29 -54.73
CA LEU A 5 -16.64 26.64 -54.11
C LEU A 5 -16.36 25.15 -53.79
N ALA A 6 -15.26 24.88 -53.07
CA ALA A 6 -15.02 23.56 -52.49
C ALA A 6 -14.35 23.75 -51.12
N GLY A 7 -15.16 23.72 -50.06
CA GLY A 7 -14.68 23.98 -48.70
C GLY A 7 -15.77 23.85 -47.65
N ARG A 8 -16.69 22.91 -47.81
CA ARG A 8 -17.62 22.45 -46.77
C ARG A 8 -18.05 21.04 -47.14
N LEU A 9 -17.31 20.05 -46.67
CA LEU A 9 -17.69 18.64 -46.50
C LEU A 9 -16.43 17.91 -46.02
N GLY A 10 -16.34 17.57 -44.72
CA GLY A 10 -15.23 16.77 -44.20
C GLY A 10 -15.06 16.86 -42.69
N HIS A 11 -15.17 15.70 -42.05
CA HIS A 11 -14.82 15.38 -40.66
C HIS A 11 -15.81 15.78 -39.55
N HIS A 12 -16.95 15.10 -39.51
CA HIS A 12 -17.40 14.53 -38.25
C HIS A 12 -16.39 13.47 -37.80
N GLU A 13 -15.40 13.86 -36.99
CA GLU A 13 -14.72 12.91 -36.12
C GLU A 13 -15.70 12.46 -35.05
N ILE A 14 -16.25 11.26 -35.24
CA ILE A 14 -16.85 10.48 -34.16
C ILE A 14 -15.71 10.19 -33.19
N LYS A 15 -15.59 11.00 -32.12
CA LYS A 15 -14.79 10.65 -30.94
C LYS A 15 -15.42 9.38 -30.34
N ARG A 16 -14.93 8.22 -30.76
CA ARG A 16 -15.14 6.95 -30.08
C ARG A 16 -14.49 7.10 -28.70
N TRP A 17 -15.34 7.25 -27.69
CA TRP A 17 -14.99 7.09 -26.29
C TRP A 17 -14.44 5.68 -26.10
N HIS A 18 -13.12 5.54 -26.01
CA HIS A 18 -12.51 4.31 -25.50
C HIS A 18 -12.69 4.33 -23.99
N MET A 19 -13.70 3.63 -23.48
CA MET A 19 -13.67 3.18 -22.09
C MET A 19 -12.41 2.35 -21.91
N SER A 20 -11.49 2.79 -21.07
CA SER A 20 -10.27 2.04 -20.79
C SER A 20 -10.64 0.74 -20.06
N PHE A 21 -10.24 -0.38 -20.64
CA PHE A 21 -10.32 -1.68 -19.99
C PHE A 21 -9.42 -1.68 -18.75
N LYS A 22 -10.01 -1.69 -17.54
CA LYS A 22 -9.28 -1.68 -16.27
C LYS A 22 -9.08 -3.11 -15.76
N ILE A 23 -7.83 -3.54 -15.75
CA ILE A 23 -7.37 -4.86 -15.29
C ILE A 23 -7.49 -4.92 -13.76
N VAL A 24 -7.95 -6.07 -13.22
CA VAL A 24 -7.88 -6.30 -11.76
C VAL A 24 -6.41 -6.43 -11.35
N ASN A 25 -5.97 -5.60 -10.42
CA ASN A 25 -4.61 -5.61 -9.87
C ASN A 25 -4.30 -6.97 -9.21
N ASP A 26 -3.08 -7.46 -9.41
CA ASP A 26 -2.60 -8.75 -8.86
C ASP A 26 -2.80 -8.86 -7.34
N THR A 27 -2.56 -7.77 -6.61
CA THR A 27 -2.67 -7.72 -5.14
C THR A 27 -4.11 -7.94 -4.69
N LEU A 28 -5.07 -7.23 -5.30
CA LEU A 28 -6.49 -7.40 -4.99
C LEU A 28 -6.99 -8.79 -5.42
N PHE A 29 -6.59 -9.25 -6.60
CA PHE A 29 -6.96 -10.59 -7.07
C PHE A 29 -6.51 -11.68 -6.09
N ASN A 30 -5.24 -11.64 -5.67
CA ASN A 30 -4.69 -12.62 -4.74
C ASN A 30 -5.40 -12.57 -3.39
N TYR A 31 -5.69 -11.37 -2.87
CA TYR A 31 -6.42 -11.20 -1.62
C TYR A 31 -7.82 -11.85 -1.69
N LEU A 32 -8.58 -11.58 -2.76
CA LEU A 32 -9.95 -12.10 -2.89
C LEU A 32 -10.00 -13.62 -3.13
N ILE A 33 -9.00 -14.17 -3.83
CA ILE A 33 -8.97 -15.60 -4.18
C ILE A 33 -8.36 -16.48 -3.07
N ASN A 34 -7.49 -15.97 -2.20
CA ASN A 34 -6.82 -16.80 -1.19
C ASN A 34 -7.79 -17.48 -0.21
N ASP A 35 -8.86 -16.80 0.19
CA ASP A 35 -9.80 -17.29 1.21
C ASP A 35 -11.16 -17.71 0.63
N ILE A 36 -11.26 -17.87 -0.69
CA ILE A 36 -12.54 -18.25 -1.32
C ILE A 36 -12.91 -19.69 -0.97
N SER A 37 -14.13 -19.87 -0.44
CA SER A 37 -14.65 -21.21 -0.19
C SER A 37 -14.88 -21.98 -1.50
N GLY A 38 -14.77 -23.31 -1.46
CA GLY A 38 -14.96 -24.15 -2.65
C GLY A 38 -16.30 -23.93 -3.36
N ALA A 39 -17.38 -23.74 -2.60
CA ALA A 39 -18.71 -23.46 -3.15
C ALA A 39 -18.79 -22.08 -3.82
N ASN A 40 -18.16 -21.05 -3.21
CA ASN A 40 -18.11 -19.72 -3.81
C ASN A 40 -17.26 -19.72 -5.08
N PHE A 41 -16.14 -20.46 -5.07
CA PHE A 41 -15.28 -20.59 -6.24
C PHE A 41 -15.99 -21.31 -7.39
N GLU A 42 -16.70 -22.39 -7.10
CA GLU A 42 -17.49 -23.11 -8.11
C GLU A 42 -18.58 -22.20 -8.73
N SER A 43 -19.26 -21.40 -7.90
CA SER A 43 -20.26 -20.43 -8.36
C SER A 43 -19.65 -19.33 -9.25
N LEU A 44 -18.49 -18.79 -8.85
CA LEU A 44 -17.73 -17.81 -9.63
C LEU A 44 -17.27 -18.41 -10.97
N ALA A 45 -16.65 -19.60 -10.93
CA ALA A 45 -16.16 -20.29 -12.11
C ALA A 45 -17.30 -20.58 -13.09
N LYS A 46 -18.44 -21.10 -12.62
CA LYS A 46 -19.63 -21.33 -13.47
C LYS A 46 -20.05 -20.10 -14.26
N LYS A 47 -20.07 -18.95 -13.59
CA LYS A 47 -20.43 -17.67 -14.23
C LYS A 47 -19.34 -17.18 -15.19
N LEU A 48 -18.06 -17.29 -14.83
CA LEU A 48 -16.93 -16.89 -15.68
C LEU A 48 -16.87 -17.74 -16.96
N PHE A 49 -16.90 -19.06 -16.83
CA PHE A 49 -16.88 -19.99 -17.95
C PHE A 49 -18.17 -19.88 -18.78
N GLY A 50 -19.32 -19.63 -18.16
CA GLY A 50 -20.55 -19.29 -18.89
C GLY A 50 -20.41 -18.04 -19.76
N SER A 51 -19.68 -17.02 -19.29
CA SER A 51 -19.42 -15.81 -20.07
C SER A 51 -18.43 -16.04 -21.23
N GLU A 52 -17.44 -16.94 -21.06
CA GLU A 52 -16.44 -17.27 -22.09
C GLU A 52 -17.02 -18.17 -23.19
N TYR A 53 -17.83 -19.17 -22.80
CA TYR A 53 -18.31 -20.23 -23.69
C TYR A 53 -19.76 -20.05 -24.18
N GLY A 54 -20.49 -19.06 -23.64
CA GLY A 54 -21.80 -18.64 -24.12
C GLY A 54 -22.90 -19.71 -23.97
N GLU A 55 -23.83 -19.75 -24.92
CA GLU A 55 -25.01 -20.63 -24.91
C GLU A 55 -24.68 -22.14 -24.92
N ASN A 56 -23.46 -22.49 -25.32
CA ASN A 56 -23.00 -23.88 -25.34
C ASN A 56 -22.51 -24.36 -23.96
N TYR A 57 -22.43 -23.49 -22.96
CA TYR A 57 -22.04 -23.85 -21.60
C TYR A 57 -23.25 -24.16 -20.73
N VAL A 58 -23.27 -25.34 -20.11
CA VAL A 58 -24.37 -25.79 -19.24
C VAL A 58 -23.84 -26.03 -17.81
N PRO A 59 -24.18 -25.17 -16.83
CA PRO A 59 -23.83 -25.41 -15.44
C PRO A 59 -24.68 -26.55 -14.85
N LEU A 60 -24.05 -27.48 -14.13
CA LEU A 60 -24.78 -28.53 -13.40
C LEU A 60 -25.21 -27.99 -12.03
N GLY A 61 -26.48 -28.16 -11.68
CA GLY A 61 -27.04 -27.68 -10.42
C GLY A 61 -27.10 -28.78 -9.35
N GLY A 62 -26.32 -28.63 -8.27
CA GLY A 62 -26.70 -29.04 -6.91
C GLY A 62 -27.22 -30.47 -6.67
N MET A 63 -26.75 -31.49 -7.38
CA MET A 63 -26.74 -32.89 -6.95
C MET A 63 -25.83 -33.68 -7.88
N HIS A 64 -24.85 -34.39 -7.31
CA HIS A 64 -23.74 -35.06 -7.98
C HIS A 64 -24.09 -35.82 -9.28
N ASP A 65 -23.81 -35.24 -10.45
CA ASP A 65 -23.96 -35.90 -11.76
C ASP A 65 -22.61 -36.43 -12.27
N GLY A 66 -21.97 -37.30 -11.47
CA GLY A 66 -20.74 -38.01 -11.87
C GLY A 66 -19.44 -37.25 -11.67
N GLY A 67 -19.41 -36.25 -10.76
CA GLY A 67 -18.17 -35.60 -10.32
C GLY A 67 -17.61 -34.52 -11.24
N ALA A 68 -18.44 -33.95 -12.14
CA ALA A 68 -18.15 -32.74 -12.91
C ALA A 68 -19.13 -31.61 -12.52
N ASP A 69 -18.70 -30.36 -12.69
CA ASP A 69 -19.47 -29.18 -12.29
C ASP A 69 -20.24 -28.54 -13.44
N SER A 70 -19.80 -28.79 -14.68
CA SER A 70 -20.49 -28.32 -15.90
C SER A 70 -20.00 -29.07 -17.14
N PHE A 71 -20.71 -28.90 -18.25
CA PHE A 71 -20.32 -29.46 -19.54
C PHE A 71 -20.56 -28.48 -20.68
N TYR A 72 -19.86 -28.71 -21.80
CA TYR A 72 -20.07 -27.97 -23.05
C TYR A 72 -20.91 -28.80 -24.01
N LEU A 73 -21.98 -28.20 -24.52
CA LEU A 73 -22.91 -28.79 -25.48
C LEU A 73 -23.01 -27.88 -26.73
N PRO A 74 -22.38 -28.26 -27.86
CA PRO A 74 -22.47 -27.48 -29.09
C PRO A 74 -23.92 -27.44 -29.61
N SER A 75 -24.51 -26.25 -29.70
CA SER A 75 -25.88 -26.01 -30.18
C SER A 75 -26.17 -26.48 -31.61
N VAL A 76 -25.13 -26.71 -32.42
CA VAL A 76 -25.23 -27.09 -33.84
C VAL A 76 -25.59 -28.57 -34.05
N PHE A 77 -25.40 -29.42 -33.04
CA PHE A 77 -25.68 -30.87 -33.13
C PHE A 77 -26.68 -31.30 -32.06
N GLY A 78 -27.97 -31.07 -32.33
CA GLY A 78 -29.09 -31.52 -31.49
C GLY A 78 -29.17 -33.05 -31.42
N GLY A 79 -28.34 -33.68 -30.59
CA GLY A 79 -28.35 -35.12 -30.33
C GLY A 79 -27.06 -35.72 -29.76
N GLU A 80 -25.92 -35.02 -29.77
CA GLU A 80 -24.67 -35.60 -29.26
C GLU A 80 -24.53 -35.50 -27.73
N LYS A 81 -24.05 -36.58 -27.09
CA LYS A 81 -23.70 -36.58 -25.67
C LYS A 81 -22.54 -35.60 -25.44
N PRO A 82 -22.53 -34.85 -24.32
CA PRO A 82 -21.43 -33.94 -24.01
C PRO A 82 -20.12 -34.72 -23.89
N ASN A 83 -19.07 -34.17 -24.49
CA ASN A 83 -17.73 -34.77 -24.52
C ASN A 83 -16.67 -33.91 -23.81
N THR A 84 -17.01 -32.67 -23.48
CA THR A 84 -16.15 -31.71 -22.80
C THR A 84 -16.79 -31.35 -21.46
N PHE A 85 -16.07 -31.64 -20.38
CA PHE A 85 -16.52 -31.46 -19.02
C PHE A 85 -15.63 -30.46 -18.30
N PHE A 86 -16.16 -29.79 -17.27
CA PHE A 86 -15.41 -28.88 -16.45
C PHE A 86 -15.46 -29.33 -14.99
N GLN A 87 -14.33 -29.19 -14.31
CA GLN A 87 -14.20 -29.41 -12.88
C GLN A 87 -13.55 -28.19 -12.23
N PHE A 88 -14.19 -27.68 -11.19
CA PHE A 88 -13.75 -26.55 -10.39
C PHE A 88 -13.32 -27.05 -9.00
N SER A 89 -12.26 -26.47 -8.46
CA SER A 89 -11.65 -26.96 -7.23
C SER A 89 -10.85 -25.87 -6.52
N VAL A 90 -10.86 -25.91 -5.19
CA VAL A 90 -9.93 -25.15 -4.33
C VAL A 90 -8.94 -26.08 -3.62
N THR A 91 -8.80 -27.31 -4.10
CA THR A 91 -7.99 -28.35 -3.46
C THR A 91 -6.51 -28.15 -3.76
N ASP A 92 -5.67 -28.36 -2.74
CA ASP A 92 -4.20 -28.30 -2.79
C ASP A 92 -3.61 -28.97 -4.03
N THR A 93 -2.53 -28.38 -4.52
CA THR A 93 -1.79 -28.81 -5.72
C THR A 93 -1.43 -30.29 -5.73
N GLU A 94 -1.03 -30.86 -4.58
CA GLU A 94 -0.65 -32.27 -4.47
C GLU A 94 -1.81 -33.25 -4.76
N ARG A 95 -3.05 -32.81 -4.55
CA ARG A 95 -4.26 -33.61 -4.77
C ARG A 95 -4.91 -33.34 -6.12
N ALA A 96 -4.42 -32.38 -6.90
CA ALA A 96 -5.01 -31.99 -8.18
C ALA A 96 -5.07 -33.18 -9.16
N LYS A 97 -3.97 -33.93 -9.32
CA LYS A 97 -3.93 -35.11 -10.20
C LYS A 97 -4.99 -36.15 -9.80
N LYS A 98 -5.02 -36.50 -8.51
CA LYS A 98 -6.00 -37.46 -7.98
C LYS A 98 -7.44 -37.00 -8.26
N LYS A 99 -7.74 -35.72 -8.04
CA LYS A 99 -9.07 -35.17 -8.27
C LYS A 99 -9.48 -35.21 -9.75
N ILE A 100 -8.54 -34.92 -10.65
CA ILE A 100 -8.74 -35.05 -12.10
C ILE A 100 -9.06 -36.50 -12.48
N SER A 101 -8.25 -37.46 -12.01
CA SER A 101 -8.48 -38.89 -12.22
C SER A 101 -9.84 -39.35 -11.68
N ASP A 102 -10.16 -39.00 -10.43
CA ASP A 102 -11.42 -39.34 -9.77
C ASP A 102 -12.65 -38.80 -10.53
N THR A 103 -12.55 -37.59 -11.09
CA THR A 103 -13.59 -37.01 -11.95
C THR A 103 -13.75 -37.78 -13.25
N ILE A 104 -12.66 -38.14 -13.94
CA ILE A 104 -12.73 -38.91 -15.20
C ILE A 104 -13.36 -40.29 -14.96
N ASP A 105 -12.95 -40.97 -13.89
CA ASP A 105 -13.49 -42.28 -13.52
C ASP A 105 -14.97 -42.20 -13.16
N SER A 106 -15.37 -41.15 -12.43
CA SER A 106 -16.77 -40.93 -12.05
C SER A 106 -17.64 -40.65 -13.28
N LEU A 107 -17.15 -39.85 -14.23
CA LEU A 107 -17.85 -39.61 -15.50
C LEU A 107 -18.05 -40.90 -16.31
N ARG A 108 -17.02 -41.75 -16.39
CA ARG A 108 -17.09 -43.05 -17.07
C ARG A 108 -18.06 -44.01 -16.39
N LYS A 109 -18.07 -44.06 -15.05
CA LYS A 109 -18.99 -44.89 -14.26
C LYS A 109 -20.45 -44.53 -14.49
N VAL A 110 -20.75 -43.25 -14.73
CA VAL A 110 -22.11 -42.75 -15.05
C VAL A 110 -22.44 -42.94 -16.55
N GLY A 111 -21.57 -43.57 -17.34
CA GLY A 111 -21.79 -43.89 -18.75
C GLY A 111 -21.54 -42.73 -19.72
N ARG A 112 -20.75 -41.72 -19.29
CA ARG A 112 -20.29 -40.62 -20.15
C ARG A 112 -18.97 -41.01 -20.84
N THR A 113 -18.68 -40.36 -21.96
CA THR A 113 -17.44 -40.56 -22.75
C THR A 113 -16.68 -39.23 -22.83
N PRO A 114 -15.95 -38.82 -21.76
CA PRO A 114 -15.18 -37.58 -21.78
C PRO A 114 -14.06 -37.69 -22.82
N LYS A 115 -13.96 -36.70 -23.71
CA LYS A 115 -12.82 -36.49 -24.62
C LYS A 115 -11.92 -35.36 -24.14
N GLN A 116 -12.50 -34.40 -23.42
CA GLN A 116 -11.78 -33.27 -22.85
C GLN A 116 -12.29 -32.96 -21.44
N LEU A 117 -11.36 -32.63 -20.55
CA LEU A 117 -11.63 -32.10 -19.21
C LEU A 117 -10.94 -30.74 -19.06
N ILE A 118 -11.70 -29.73 -18.65
CA ILE A 118 -11.18 -28.42 -18.26
C ILE A 118 -11.16 -28.36 -16.74
N TYR A 119 -9.97 -28.40 -16.15
CA TYR A 119 -9.78 -28.31 -14.70
C TYR A 119 -9.39 -26.89 -14.33
N SER A 120 -10.18 -26.22 -13.48
CA SER A 120 -9.86 -24.89 -12.97
C SER A 120 -9.68 -24.90 -11.46
N THR A 121 -8.63 -24.24 -10.98
CA THR A 121 -8.29 -24.20 -9.56
C THR A 121 -7.71 -22.86 -9.11
N THR A 122 -7.96 -22.49 -7.85
CA THR A 122 -7.37 -21.32 -7.19
C THR A 122 -5.89 -21.50 -6.86
N GLU A 123 -5.39 -22.72 -6.96
CA GLU A 123 -3.99 -23.08 -6.69
C GLU A 123 -3.09 -22.93 -7.92
N LEU A 124 -1.79 -22.73 -7.70
CA LEU A 124 -0.78 -22.81 -8.75
C LEU A 124 -0.41 -24.27 -9.00
N ILE A 125 -0.47 -24.71 -10.27
CA ILE A 125 -0.07 -26.07 -10.65
C ILE A 125 1.30 -26.01 -11.35
N PRO A 126 2.38 -26.48 -10.71
CA PRO A 126 3.69 -26.54 -11.34
C PRO A 126 3.71 -27.66 -12.40
N LYS A 127 4.51 -27.47 -13.46
CA LYS A 127 4.74 -28.47 -14.51
C LYS A 127 3.45 -29.01 -15.15
N GLN A 128 2.54 -28.11 -15.53
CA GLN A 128 1.26 -28.48 -16.16
C GLN A 128 1.43 -29.42 -17.37
N ASP A 129 2.47 -29.22 -18.18
CA ASP A 129 2.74 -30.05 -19.37
C ASP A 129 2.93 -31.54 -19.03
N VAL A 130 3.57 -31.83 -17.89
CA VAL A 130 3.76 -33.20 -17.41
C VAL A 130 2.42 -33.80 -16.98
N LEU A 131 1.64 -33.06 -16.19
CA LEU A 131 0.32 -33.50 -15.75
C LEU A 131 -0.62 -33.77 -16.93
N VAL A 132 -0.63 -32.89 -17.94
CA VAL A 132 -1.45 -33.04 -19.14
C VAL A 132 -1.04 -34.29 -19.92
N SER A 133 0.27 -34.55 -20.06
CA SER A 133 0.79 -35.73 -20.76
C SER A 133 0.42 -37.02 -20.03
N GLU A 134 0.63 -37.09 -18.71
CA GLU A 134 0.29 -38.26 -17.89
C GLU A 134 -1.21 -38.60 -17.96
N ILE A 135 -2.08 -37.60 -17.85
CA ILE A 135 -3.54 -37.82 -17.93
C ILE A 135 -3.96 -38.28 -19.33
N PHE A 136 -3.33 -37.76 -20.38
CA PHE A 136 -3.61 -38.20 -21.74
C PHE A 136 -3.16 -39.65 -21.97
N GLU A 137 -1.99 -40.04 -21.48
CA GLU A 137 -1.49 -41.42 -21.59
C GLU A 137 -2.36 -42.42 -20.81
N GLU A 138 -2.83 -42.06 -19.61
CA GLU A 138 -3.59 -42.96 -18.74
C GLU A 138 -5.07 -43.07 -19.15
N TYR A 139 -5.68 -41.95 -19.58
CA TYR A 139 -7.13 -41.88 -19.81
C TYR A 139 -7.52 -41.59 -21.26
N GLU A 140 -6.60 -41.25 -22.16
CA GLU A 140 -6.90 -40.75 -23.51
C GLU A 140 -7.85 -39.53 -23.51
N VAL A 141 -7.80 -38.72 -22.46
CA VAL A 141 -8.60 -37.49 -22.28
C VAL A 141 -7.69 -36.28 -22.38
N LEU A 142 -8.09 -35.29 -23.21
CA LEU A 142 -7.39 -34.01 -23.28
C LEU A 142 -7.64 -33.21 -22.00
N LEU A 143 -6.58 -32.89 -21.26
CA LEU A 143 -6.67 -32.03 -20.09
C LEU A 143 -6.29 -30.59 -20.44
N ARG A 144 -7.15 -29.63 -20.07
CA ARG A 144 -6.81 -28.21 -20.06
C ARG A 144 -6.85 -27.69 -18.63
N VAL A 145 -5.71 -27.21 -18.14
CA VAL A 145 -5.59 -26.64 -16.80
C VAL A 145 -5.77 -25.12 -16.87
N ARG A 146 -6.58 -24.58 -15.97
CA ARG A 146 -6.75 -23.15 -15.69
C ARG A 146 -6.48 -22.93 -14.21
N ASP A 147 -5.21 -22.89 -13.87
CA ASP A 147 -4.72 -22.63 -12.51
C ASP A 147 -4.93 -21.15 -12.12
N ARG A 148 -4.41 -20.74 -10.96
CA ARG A 148 -4.54 -19.36 -10.44
C ARG A 148 -4.27 -18.28 -11.50
N GLU A 149 -3.16 -18.40 -12.22
CA GLU A 149 -2.77 -17.44 -13.27
C GLU A 149 -3.70 -17.53 -14.49
N GLY A 150 -4.08 -18.76 -14.89
CA GLY A 150 -5.05 -18.97 -15.96
C GLY A 150 -6.44 -18.34 -15.67
N ILE A 151 -6.89 -18.36 -14.42
CA ILE A 151 -8.15 -17.72 -13.98
C ILE A 151 -8.01 -16.20 -14.00
N LYS A 152 -6.89 -15.67 -13.50
CA LYS A 152 -6.60 -14.23 -13.54
C LYS A 152 -6.62 -13.71 -14.98
N GLN A 153 -5.98 -14.42 -15.90
CA GLN A 153 -6.00 -14.11 -17.33
C GLN A 153 -7.42 -14.15 -17.89
N LEU A 154 -8.24 -15.12 -17.50
CA LEU A 154 -9.63 -15.22 -17.93
C LEU A 154 -10.46 -14.00 -17.46
N ILE A 155 -10.33 -13.63 -16.19
CA ILE A 155 -11.01 -12.45 -15.63
C ILE A 155 -10.59 -11.17 -16.36
N ASN A 156 -9.29 -11.04 -16.61
CA ASN A 156 -8.70 -9.88 -17.29
C ASN A 156 -8.73 -9.99 -18.83
N SER A 157 -9.45 -10.96 -19.40
CA SER A 157 -9.59 -11.10 -20.86
C SER A 157 -10.76 -10.29 -21.44
N SER A 158 -11.77 -9.98 -20.61
CA SER A 158 -12.96 -9.26 -21.07
C SER A 158 -13.59 -8.41 -19.97
N GLN A 159 -14.27 -7.34 -20.36
CA GLN A 159 -14.96 -6.45 -19.42
C GLN A 159 -16.10 -7.18 -18.67
N THR A 160 -16.75 -8.14 -19.32
CA THR A 160 -17.82 -8.95 -18.72
C THR A 160 -17.29 -9.84 -17.60
N ALA A 161 -16.20 -10.58 -17.85
CA ALA A 161 -15.60 -11.46 -16.86
C ALA A 161 -15.04 -10.66 -15.67
N ASN A 162 -14.40 -9.52 -15.95
CA ASN A 162 -13.92 -8.58 -14.94
C ASN A 162 -15.05 -8.07 -14.03
N LYS A 163 -16.13 -7.57 -14.63
CA LYS A 163 -17.30 -7.07 -13.89
C LYS A 163 -17.93 -8.16 -13.03
N LEU A 164 -18.07 -9.37 -13.57
CA LEU A 164 -18.68 -10.49 -12.85
C LEU A 164 -17.84 -10.97 -11.66
N PHE A 165 -16.51 -10.98 -11.81
CA PHE A 165 -15.60 -11.22 -10.71
C PHE A 165 -15.80 -10.18 -9.61
N LEU A 166 -15.76 -8.90 -9.96
CA LEU A 166 -15.92 -7.79 -9.03
C LEU A 166 -17.28 -7.78 -8.32
N GLU A 167 -18.36 -8.08 -9.02
CA GLU A 167 -19.71 -8.22 -8.45
C GLU A 167 -19.81 -9.37 -7.45
N THR A 168 -19.06 -10.45 -7.67
CA THR A 168 -19.04 -11.60 -6.75
C THR A 168 -18.40 -11.24 -5.41
N PHE A 169 -17.44 -10.31 -5.42
CA PHE A 169 -16.65 -9.92 -4.24
C PHE A 169 -17.00 -8.54 -3.66
N VAL A 170 -18.17 -7.99 -3.98
CA VAL A 170 -18.58 -6.65 -3.47
C VAL A 170 -18.53 -6.61 -1.94
N GLY A 171 -18.97 -7.69 -1.28
CA GLY A 171 -18.97 -7.79 0.18
C GLY A 171 -17.56 -7.74 0.77
N GLU A 172 -16.65 -8.50 0.20
CA GLU A 172 -15.24 -8.61 0.59
C GLU A 172 -14.49 -7.31 0.29
N ILE A 173 -14.73 -6.68 -0.87
CA ILE A 173 -14.19 -5.36 -1.22
C ILE A 173 -14.64 -4.31 -0.19
N ASN A 174 -15.93 -4.30 0.17
CA ASN A 174 -16.44 -3.42 1.22
C ASN A 174 -15.83 -3.75 2.59
N ALA A 175 -15.62 -5.05 2.88
CA ALA A 175 -14.99 -5.48 4.12
C ALA A 175 -13.53 -5.03 4.20
N VAL A 176 -12.77 -5.05 3.10
CA VAL A 176 -11.37 -4.60 3.03
C VAL A 176 -11.19 -3.12 3.32
N ILE A 177 -12.06 -2.29 2.73
CA ILE A 177 -12.05 -0.83 3.01
C ILE A 177 -12.27 -0.58 4.51
N ASN A 178 -13.06 -1.45 5.16
CA ASN A 178 -13.33 -1.39 6.58
C ASN A 178 -12.31 -2.16 7.44
N SER A 179 -11.56 -3.12 6.87
CA SER A 179 -10.57 -3.95 7.57
C SER A 179 -9.27 -3.20 7.82
N ALA A 180 -9.10 -2.02 7.24
CA ALA A 180 -8.12 -1.05 7.73
C ALA A 180 -8.29 -0.78 9.25
N LYS A 181 -9.48 -1.04 9.84
CA LYS A 181 -9.67 -1.02 11.31
C LYS A 181 -8.82 -2.07 12.06
N ASN A 182 -8.35 -3.10 11.35
CA ASN A 182 -7.47 -4.15 11.88
C ASN A 182 -5.99 -3.87 11.59
N LEU A 183 -5.62 -2.70 11.03
CA LEU A 183 -4.23 -2.25 11.01
C LEU A 183 -3.77 -2.20 12.47
N GLU A 184 -2.94 -3.16 12.87
CA GLU A 184 -2.23 -3.06 14.15
C GLU A 184 -1.33 -1.82 14.06
N GLY A 185 -1.34 -0.94 15.06
CA GLY A 185 -0.64 0.33 14.98
C GLY A 185 -1.20 1.33 15.97
N GLY A 186 -0.36 1.68 16.95
CA GLY A 186 -0.72 2.34 18.21
C GLY A 186 -1.78 3.43 18.06
N VAL A 187 -3.02 3.07 18.41
CA VAL A 187 -4.03 4.02 18.87
C VAL A 187 -3.37 4.80 19.99
N ASN A 188 -3.05 6.05 19.71
CA ASN A 188 -2.58 6.99 20.72
C ASN A 188 -3.68 8.03 20.94
N HIS A 189 -3.47 8.95 21.88
CA HIS A 189 -4.50 9.95 22.17
C HIS A 189 -4.74 10.95 21.03
N PHE A 190 -3.94 10.94 19.96
CA PHE A 190 -4.04 11.84 18.82
C PHE A 190 -4.76 11.21 17.62
N VAL A 191 -4.70 9.88 17.47
CA VAL A 191 -5.30 9.10 16.37
C VAL A 191 -6.20 8.01 16.94
N SER A 192 -7.52 8.24 16.90
CA SER A 192 -8.52 7.26 17.34
C SER A 192 -8.83 6.19 16.27
N ASP A 193 -8.58 6.50 15.00
CA ASP A 193 -8.84 5.61 13.87
C ASP A 193 -7.63 5.62 12.91
N PRO A 194 -6.77 4.59 12.93
CA PRO A 194 -5.54 4.53 12.11
C PRO A 194 -5.82 4.41 10.61
N THR A 195 -7.06 4.09 10.21
CA THR A 195 -7.45 4.05 8.79
C THR A 195 -7.25 5.38 8.09
N ILE A 196 -7.21 6.49 8.82
CA ILE A 196 -6.99 7.79 8.20
C ILE A 196 -5.64 7.89 7.47
N PHE A 197 -4.61 7.18 7.92
CA PHE A 197 -3.30 7.21 7.27
C PHE A 197 -3.33 6.60 5.87
N ALA A 198 -4.08 5.51 5.70
CA ALA A 198 -4.35 4.88 4.40
C ALA A 198 -5.00 5.85 3.42
N PHE A 199 -6.05 6.52 3.87
CA PHE A 199 -6.79 7.48 3.04
C PHE A 199 -5.98 8.73 2.72
N LEU A 200 -5.11 9.19 3.63
CA LEU A 200 -4.19 10.28 3.36
C LEU A 200 -3.15 9.86 2.31
N ASP A 201 -2.50 8.71 2.45
CA ASP A 201 -1.49 8.24 1.49
C ASP A 201 -2.08 8.03 0.09
N PHE A 202 -3.34 7.57 0.00
CA PHE A 202 -4.07 7.38 -1.24
C PHE A 202 -4.05 8.61 -2.18
N GLU A 203 -4.42 9.80 -1.71
CA GLU A 203 -4.44 11.01 -2.56
C GLU A 203 -3.06 11.64 -2.75
N LEU A 204 -2.10 11.32 -1.88
CA LEU A 204 -0.79 11.96 -1.84
C LEU A 204 0.26 11.26 -2.69
N ARG A 205 0.14 9.94 -2.92
CA ARG A 205 1.07 9.19 -3.79
C ARG A 205 1.01 9.60 -5.25
N ASP A 206 -0.15 10.03 -5.73
CA ASP A 206 -0.26 10.64 -7.05
C ASP A 206 0.39 12.01 -7.01
N LYS A 207 1.64 12.07 -7.52
CA LYS A 207 2.54 13.21 -7.69
C LYS A 207 1.97 14.53 -7.19
N PHE A 208 2.64 15.17 -6.22
CA PHE A 208 2.43 16.55 -5.79
C PHE A 208 2.19 17.46 -7.01
N SER A 209 0.93 17.64 -7.39
CA SER A 209 0.52 18.61 -8.37
C SER A 209 0.57 19.94 -7.65
N LYS A 210 1.25 20.92 -8.26
CA LYS A 210 1.75 22.13 -7.61
C LYS A 210 0.70 22.94 -6.82
N ASP A 211 -0.60 22.74 -7.01
CA ASP A 211 -1.63 23.68 -6.53
C ASP A 211 -2.78 23.11 -5.69
N LEU A 212 -2.72 21.85 -5.19
CA LEU A 212 -3.93 21.18 -4.66
C LEU A 212 -3.78 20.35 -3.37
N LEU A 213 -2.77 20.57 -2.51
CA LEU A 213 -2.61 19.72 -1.32
C LEU A 213 -3.82 19.78 -0.36
N HIS A 214 -4.40 20.96 -0.13
CA HIS A 214 -5.61 21.08 0.70
C HIS A 214 -6.80 20.32 0.12
N ASP A 215 -6.96 20.40 -1.21
CA ASP A 215 -8.06 19.76 -1.92
C ASP A 215 -7.88 18.24 -1.87
N LYS A 216 -6.67 17.73 -2.07
CA LYS A 216 -6.32 16.31 -1.92
C LYS A 216 -6.58 15.80 -0.51
N ILE A 217 -6.16 16.56 0.51
CA ILE A 217 -6.42 16.20 1.92
C ILE A 217 -7.92 16.17 2.20
N LEU A 218 -8.67 17.16 1.72
CA LEU A 218 -10.12 17.20 1.92
C LEU A 218 -10.82 16.05 1.18
N ASP A 219 -10.40 15.72 -0.04
CA ASP A 219 -10.89 14.58 -0.80
C ASP A 219 -10.65 13.27 -0.04
N SER A 220 -9.43 13.05 0.48
CA SER A 220 -9.10 11.90 1.34
C SER A 220 -10.06 11.79 2.53
N LEU A 221 -10.33 12.91 3.21
CA LEU A 221 -11.22 12.95 4.36
C LEU A 221 -12.68 12.71 4.00
N ILE A 222 -13.12 13.18 2.82
CA ILE A 222 -14.45 12.88 2.27
C ILE A 222 -14.56 11.37 2.02
N TYR A 223 -13.59 10.75 1.34
CA TYR A 223 -13.61 9.30 1.09
C TYR A 223 -13.60 8.50 2.38
N TRP A 224 -12.75 8.90 3.32
CA TRP A 224 -12.70 8.27 4.64
C TRP A 224 -14.05 8.39 5.34
N SER A 225 -14.70 9.56 5.32
CA SER A 225 -16.02 9.75 5.94
C SER A 225 -17.10 8.87 5.30
N LEU A 226 -17.00 8.61 3.99
CA LEU A 226 -17.96 7.82 3.21
C LEU A 226 -17.60 6.32 3.12
N ARG A 227 -16.52 5.86 3.77
CA ARG A 227 -16.01 4.48 3.64
C ARG A 227 -17.02 3.38 4.00
N GLU A 228 -17.96 3.69 4.88
CA GLU A 228 -19.02 2.77 5.34
C GLU A 228 -20.32 2.88 4.51
N THR A 229 -20.34 3.73 3.48
CA THR A 229 -21.51 3.90 2.60
C THR A 229 -21.58 2.78 1.56
N ASP A 230 -22.79 2.38 1.22
CA ASP A 230 -23.07 1.35 0.24
C ASP A 230 -24.40 1.67 -0.47
N PRO A 231 -24.36 2.04 -1.76
CA PRO A 231 -25.55 2.33 -2.55
C PRO A 231 -26.53 1.15 -2.58
N ASP A 232 -26.02 -0.08 -2.62
CA ASP A 232 -26.83 -1.30 -2.78
C ASP A 232 -27.54 -1.66 -1.47
N ALA A 233 -26.86 -1.45 -0.34
CA ALA A 233 -27.44 -1.59 1.00
C ALA A 233 -28.19 -0.34 1.49
N LYS A 234 -28.35 0.70 0.64
CA LYS A 234 -28.96 2.00 0.96
C LYS A 234 -28.32 2.70 2.18
N LYS A 235 -27.02 2.51 2.38
CA LYS A 235 -26.24 3.21 3.41
C LYS A 235 -25.65 4.46 2.80
N PHE A 236 -26.11 5.62 3.25
CA PHE A 236 -25.67 6.92 2.77
C PHE A 236 -25.27 7.81 3.94
N LYS A 237 -24.59 8.92 3.66
CA LYS A 237 -24.38 10.00 4.63
C LYS A 237 -24.85 11.32 4.08
N THR A 238 -25.41 12.14 4.96
CA THR A 238 -25.72 13.55 4.72
C THR A 238 -24.45 14.40 4.78
N ARG A 239 -24.53 15.61 4.24
CA ARG A 239 -23.48 16.62 4.39
C ARG A 239 -23.10 16.89 5.86
N GLY A 240 -24.10 16.92 6.75
CA GLY A 240 -23.89 17.13 8.19
C GLY A 240 -23.03 16.03 8.82
N GLU A 241 -23.34 14.77 8.50
CA GLU A 241 -22.59 13.61 9.01
C GLU A 241 -21.14 13.56 8.49
N ILE A 242 -20.90 14.01 7.25
CA ILE A 242 -19.54 14.18 6.70
C ILE A 242 -18.77 15.21 7.54
N ILE A 243 -19.37 16.37 7.80
CA ILE A 243 -18.76 17.44 8.60
C ILE A 243 -18.41 16.95 10.02
N GLU A 244 -19.35 16.26 10.67
CA GLU A 244 -19.14 15.72 12.01
C GLU A 244 -18.02 14.68 12.03
N SER A 245 -17.97 13.79 11.04
CA SER A 245 -16.91 12.79 10.89
C SER A 245 -15.53 13.46 10.79
N ILE A 246 -15.41 14.51 9.97
CA ILE A 246 -14.15 15.25 9.79
C ILE A 246 -13.75 16.02 11.05
N LYS A 247 -14.71 16.69 11.71
CA LYS A 247 -14.47 17.43 12.96
C LYS A 247 -14.00 16.53 14.10
N LEU A 248 -14.52 15.30 14.17
CA LEU A 248 -14.15 14.34 15.20
C LEU A 248 -12.65 14.00 15.14
N VAL A 249 -12.12 13.80 13.94
CA VAL A 249 -10.73 13.36 13.76
C VAL A 249 -9.75 14.52 13.61
N MET A 250 -10.16 15.62 12.97
CA MET A 250 -9.30 16.78 12.76
C MET A 250 -9.98 18.10 13.20
N PRO A 251 -10.21 18.29 14.51
CA PRO A 251 -10.96 19.44 15.03
C PRO A 251 -10.31 20.78 14.69
N ALA A 252 -8.98 20.88 14.81
CA ALA A 252 -8.24 22.10 14.46
C ALA A 252 -8.28 22.39 12.95
N ALA A 253 -8.19 21.33 12.14
CA ALA A 253 -8.17 21.44 10.68
C ALA A 253 -9.54 21.76 10.07
N ALA A 254 -10.61 21.40 10.78
CA ALA A 254 -11.97 21.57 10.30
C ALA A 254 -12.29 23.04 9.96
N SER A 255 -11.72 23.99 10.71
CA SER A 255 -11.93 25.43 10.48
C SER A 255 -11.48 25.91 9.10
N PHE A 256 -10.44 25.30 8.52
CA PHE A 256 -9.86 25.71 7.24
C PHE A 256 -10.27 24.78 6.08
N LEU A 257 -10.50 23.49 6.35
CA LEU A 257 -10.89 22.51 5.32
C LEU A 257 -12.38 22.63 4.97
N LEU A 258 -13.25 22.70 5.97
CA LEU A 258 -14.71 22.64 5.76
C LEU A 258 -15.29 23.77 4.91
N PRO A 259 -14.76 25.02 4.91
CA PRO A 259 -15.22 26.06 3.99
C PRO A 259 -15.15 25.66 2.51
N ARG A 260 -14.28 24.72 2.14
CA ARG A 260 -14.12 24.22 0.76
C ARG A 260 -14.95 22.97 0.46
N LEU A 261 -15.62 22.40 1.47
CA LEU A 261 -16.31 21.11 1.36
C LEU A 261 -17.34 21.10 0.22
N ASP A 262 -18.15 22.15 0.11
CA ASP A 262 -19.23 22.19 -0.88
C ASP A 262 -18.68 22.19 -2.30
N HIS A 263 -17.70 23.06 -2.56
CA HIS A 263 -17.00 23.11 -3.84
C HIS A 263 -16.33 21.77 -4.15
N ARG A 264 -15.70 21.11 -3.17
CA ARG A 264 -15.08 19.80 -3.38
C ARG A 264 -16.11 18.72 -3.67
N LEU A 265 -17.20 18.63 -2.93
CA LEU A 265 -18.28 17.67 -3.20
C LEU A 265 -18.85 17.86 -4.61
N GLU A 266 -19.07 19.10 -5.05
CA GLU A 266 -19.48 19.38 -6.42
C GLU A 266 -18.46 18.92 -7.47
N VAL A 267 -17.16 19.12 -7.21
CA VAL A 267 -16.10 18.65 -8.10
C VAL A 267 -16.04 17.12 -8.14
N LEU A 268 -16.14 16.45 -6.99
CA LEU A 268 -16.09 14.98 -6.88
C LEU A 268 -17.32 14.28 -7.46
N CYS A 269 -18.47 14.96 -7.48
CA CYS A 269 -19.70 14.48 -8.12
C CYS A 269 -19.71 14.69 -9.64
N LYS A 270 -18.77 15.46 -10.20
CA LYS A 270 -18.63 15.58 -11.66
C LYS A 270 -17.91 14.35 -12.19
N LYS A 271 -18.33 13.91 -13.37
CA LYS A 271 -17.63 12.87 -14.13
C LYS A 271 -16.25 13.37 -14.53
N ASP A 272 -15.23 12.58 -14.20
CA ASP A 272 -13.87 12.82 -14.65
C ASP A 272 -13.73 12.61 -16.17
N ALA A 273 -12.52 12.81 -16.71
CA ALA A 273 -12.24 12.57 -18.13
C ALA A 273 -12.48 11.11 -18.57
N GLY A 274 -12.56 10.17 -17.62
CA GLY A 274 -12.90 8.76 -17.83
C GLY A 274 -14.39 8.44 -17.73
N GLY A 275 -15.23 9.42 -17.40
CA GLY A 275 -16.68 9.27 -17.29
C GLY A 275 -17.17 8.74 -15.94
N GLU A 276 -16.28 8.60 -14.95
CA GLU A 276 -16.58 8.09 -13.62
C GLU A 276 -16.68 9.24 -12.60
N GLU A 277 -17.67 9.16 -11.73
CA GLU A 277 -17.82 10.09 -10.59
C GLU A 277 -17.06 9.52 -9.40
N ARG A 278 -16.32 10.35 -8.66
CA ARG A 278 -15.59 9.89 -7.45
C ARG A 278 -16.51 9.79 -6.23
N VAL A 279 -17.57 10.59 -6.20
CA VAL A 279 -18.65 10.57 -5.20
C VAL A 279 -20.00 10.62 -5.91
N ARG A 280 -20.99 9.86 -5.43
CA ARG A 280 -22.37 9.94 -5.93
C ARG A 280 -23.21 10.82 -5.02
N HIS A 281 -24.03 11.69 -5.63
CA HIS A 281 -24.99 12.55 -4.94
C HIS A 281 -26.43 12.19 -5.29
N HIS A 282 -27.18 11.79 -4.29
CA HIS A 282 -28.61 11.50 -4.34
C HIS A 282 -29.41 12.78 -4.04
N ARG A 283 -29.52 13.63 -5.08
CA ARG A 283 -30.04 15.00 -5.00
C ARG A 283 -31.39 15.19 -4.31
N LYS A 284 -32.27 14.18 -4.33
CA LYS A 284 -33.62 14.30 -3.73
C LYS A 284 -33.57 14.38 -2.21
N ASP A 285 -32.65 13.66 -1.61
CA ASP A 285 -32.55 13.48 -0.16
C ASP A 285 -31.26 14.11 0.41
N ASP A 286 -30.46 14.77 -0.45
CA ASP A 286 -29.14 15.34 -0.14
C ASP A 286 -28.17 14.34 0.51
N LEU A 287 -28.13 13.14 -0.08
CA LEU A 287 -27.34 12.01 0.41
C LEU A 287 -26.12 11.74 -0.48
N TYR A 288 -25.01 11.37 0.14
CA TYR A 288 -23.73 11.09 -0.52
C TYR A 288 -23.28 9.65 -0.25
N CYS A 289 -22.64 9.03 -1.23
CA CYS A 289 -22.01 7.71 -1.10
C CYS A 289 -20.84 7.52 -2.06
N LEU A 290 -20.01 6.50 -1.77
CA LEU A 290 -18.95 6.07 -2.67
C LEU A 290 -19.52 5.19 -3.80
N PRO A 291 -19.29 5.54 -5.08
CA PRO A 291 -19.57 4.65 -6.20
C PRO A 291 -18.70 3.38 -6.15
N PHE A 292 -19.18 2.31 -6.81
CA PHE A 292 -18.49 1.02 -6.83
C PHE A 292 -17.03 1.10 -7.31
N GLU A 293 -16.76 1.84 -8.38
CA GLU A 293 -15.40 2.01 -8.92
C GLU A 293 -14.46 2.64 -7.89
N MET A 294 -14.93 3.65 -7.15
CA MET A 294 -14.15 4.30 -6.11
C MET A 294 -13.91 3.35 -4.92
N ARG A 295 -14.93 2.58 -4.52
CA ARG A 295 -14.79 1.53 -3.49
C ARG A 295 -13.74 0.49 -3.89
N ARG A 296 -13.75 0.03 -5.14
CA ARG A 296 -12.73 -0.90 -5.65
C ARG A 296 -11.32 -0.30 -5.54
N GLN A 297 -11.12 0.93 -6.01
CA GLN A 297 -9.80 1.58 -5.93
C GLN A 297 -9.29 1.74 -4.49
N LEU A 298 -10.18 2.12 -3.57
CA LEU A 298 -9.84 2.21 -2.14
C LEU A 298 -9.51 0.84 -1.56
N ALA A 299 -10.25 -0.21 -1.96
CA ALA A 299 -9.98 -1.58 -1.51
C ALA A 299 -8.62 -2.08 -2.02
N GLU A 300 -8.31 -1.91 -3.31
CA GLU A 300 -7.00 -2.27 -3.89
C GLU A 300 -5.85 -1.68 -3.06
N ARG A 301 -6.00 -0.41 -2.68
CA ARG A 301 -5.00 0.33 -1.91
C ARG A 301 -4.90 -0.12 -0.47
N ALA A 302 -6.03 -0.34 0.19
CA ALA A 302 -6.06 -0.91 1.52
C ALA A 302 -5.41 -2.30 1.54
N VAL A 303 -5.55 -3.13 0.50
CA VAL A 303 -4.83 -4.41 0.41
C VAL A 303 -3.32 -4.18 0.26
N GLU A 304 -2.88 -3.27 -0.62
CA GLU A 304 -1.45 -2.95 -0.81
C GLU A 304 -0.80 -2.51 0.51
N GLU A 305 -1.47 -1.66 1.28
CA GLU A 305 -0.99 -1.17 2.57
C GLU A 305 -0.98 -2.24 3.65
N ASN A 306 -2.07 -3.02 3.77
CA ASN A 306 -2.13 -4.16 4.69
C ASN A 306 -1.02 -5.18 4.36
N SER A 307 -0.77 -5.44 3.07
CA SER A 307 0.29 -6.33 2.63
C SER A 307 1.67 -5.80 3.03
N LEU A 308 1.93 -4.50 2.84
CA LEU A 308 3.18 -3.88 3.23
C LEU A 308 3.40 -3.98 4.75
N GLN A 309 2.35 -3.79 5.55
CA GLN A 309 2.42 -3.95 7.00
C GLN A 309 2.72 -5.40 7.40
N VAL A 310 2.00 -6.37 6.83
CA VAL A 310 2.21 -7.80 7.11
C VAL A 310 3.64 -8.20 6.76
N GLN A 311 4.13 -7.78 5.59
CA GLN A 311 5.50 -8.08 5.19
C GLN A 311 6.54 -7.38 6.09
N PHE A 312 6.24 -6.18 6.60
CA PHE A 312 7.08 -5.51 7.58
C PHE A 312 7.15 -6.32 8.89
N THR A 313 6.02 -6.80 9.41
CA THR A 313 5.96 -7.67 10.59
C THR A 313 6.71 -8.99 10.38
N ILE A 314 6.63 -9.58 9.19
CA ILE A 314 7.42 -10.76 8.82
C ILE A 314 8.93 -10.42 8.85
N SER A 315 9.34 -9.30 8.25
CA SER A 315 10.73 -8.82 8.26
C SER A 315 11.26 -8.62 9.70
N ILE A 316 10.46 -8.03 10.59
CA ILE A 316 10.79 -7.89 12.02
C ILE A 316 11.01 -9.27 12.66
N THR A 317 10.07 -10.20 12.40
CA THR A 317 10.11 -11.56 12.98
C THR A 317 11.35 -12.32 12.50
N ASP A 318 11.71 -12.19 11.23
CA ASP A 318 12.91 -12.81 10.67
C ASP A 318 14.19 -12.19 11.23
N ARG A 319 14.25 -10.87 11.40
CA ARG A 319 15.36 -10.20 12.09
C ARG A 319 15.49 -10.67 13.55
N LEU A 320 14.38 -10.82 14.27
CA LEU A 320 14.40 -11.32 15.65
C LEU A 320 14.97 -12.74 15.73
N LYS A 321 14.56 -13.64 14.82
CA LYS A 321 15.12 -14.99 14.73
C LYS A 321 16.63 -14.97 14.47
N ASN A 322 17.09 -14.11 13.56
CA ASN A 322 18.50 -14.00 13.17
C ASN A 322 19.39 -13.37 14.24
N VAL A 323 18.84 -12.49 15.08
CA VAL A 323 19.58 -11.87 16.20
C VAL A 323 19.71 -12.81 17.39
N SER A 324 18.82 -13.80 17.51
CA SER A 324 18.79 -14.74 18.63
C SER A 324 19.75 -15.92 18.43
N SER A 325 20.71 -16.10 19.34
CA SER A 325 21.55 -17.31 19.42
C SER A 325 20.83 -18.51 20.04
N ILE A 326 19.72 -18.25 20.75
CA ILE A 326 18.81 -19.23 21.33
C ILE A 326 17.45 -19.03 20.68
N ALA A 327 16.82 -20.10 20.21
CA ALA A 327 15.50 -20.05 19.60
C ALA A 327 14.50 -19.40 20.57
N LEU A 328 13.94 -18.26 20.15
CA LEU A 328 12.81 -17.62 20.83
C LEU A 328 11.58 -18.52 20.72
N ASN A 329 10.80 -18.63 21.80
CA ASN A 329 9.51 -19.29 21.71
C ASN A 329 8.49 -18.42 20.93
N GLU A 330 7.38 -19.01 20.46
CA GLU A 330 6.38 -18.29 19.65
C GLU A 330 5.80 -17.06 20.36
N ALA A 331 5.60 -17.14 21.68
CA ALA A 331 5.10 -16.01 22.46
C ALA A 331 6.10 -14.86 22.51
N GLU A 332 7.38 -15.13 22.76
CA GLU A 332 8.45 -14.13 22.77
C GLU A 332 8.67 -13.50 21.39
N LEU A 333 8.56 -14.28 20.31
CA LEU A 333 8.59 -13.76 18.95
C LEU A 333 7.41 -12.81 18.70
N GLY A 334 6.19 -13.20 19.09
CA GLY A 334 5.00 -12.36 18.95
C GLY A 334 5.11 -11.05 19.74
N PHE A 335 5.54 -11.13 21.01
CA PHE A 335 5.74 -9.94 21.85
C PHE A 335 6.86 -9.04 21.32
N GLY A 336 8.00 -9.61 20.95
CA GLY A 336 9.12 -8.84 20.40
C GLY A 336 8.74 -8.14 19.10
N ALA A 337 8.04 -8.84 18.20
CA ALA A 337 7.57 -8.26 16.95
C ALA A 337 6.62 -7.09 17.20
N LYS A 338 5.68 -7.25 18.15
CA LYS A 338 4.76 -6.19 18.55
C LYS A 338 5.47 -4.98 19.14
N ILE A 339 6.43 -5.17 20.04
CA ILE A 339 7.20 -4.07 20.65
C ILE A 339 7.93 -3.27 19.57
N ILE A 340 8.63 -3.94 18.65
CA ILE A 340 9.38 -3.29 17.57
C ILE A 340 8.41 -2.53 16.66
N PHE A 341 7.32 -3.17 16.27
CA PHE A 341 6.30 -2.60 15.41
C PHE A 341 5.70 -1.31 16.02
N ASP A 342 5.23 -1.38 17.26
CA ASP A 342 4.65 -0.24 17.99
C ASP A 342 5.69 0.86 18.22
N THR A 343 6.95 0.50 18.48
CA THR A 343 8.05 1.48 18.64
C THR A 343 8.29 2.28 17.37
N VAL A 344 8.35 1.63 16.21
CA VAL A 344 8.54 2.32 14.92
C VAL A 344 7.36 3.25 14.64
N HIS A 345 6.13 2.79 14.90
CA HIS A 345 4.93 3.59 14.70
C HIS A 345 4.89 4.81 15.63
N GLU A 346 5.09 4.62 16.94
CA GLU A 346 5.09 5.73 17.89
C GLU A 346 6.23 6.71 17.63
N TYR A 347 7.40 6.24 17.20
CA TYR A 347 8.52 7.10 16.84
C TYR A 347 8.12 8.10 15.75
N PHE A 348 7.52 7.66 14.64
CA PHE A 348 7.12 8.57 13.56
C PHE A 348 5.98 9.52 13.95
N VAL A 349 5.05 9.08 14.81
CA VAL A 349 4.01 9.98 15.32
C VAL A 349 4.61 11.05 16.25
N GLU A 350 5.58 10.68 17.10
CA GLU A 350 6.32 11.61 17.94
C GLU A 350 7.14 12.60 17.12
N GLN A 351 7.77 12.17 16.04
CA GLN A 351 8.44 13.09 15.09
C GLN A 351 7.46 14.10 14.49
N GLY A 352 6.26 13.67 14.11
CA GLY A 352 5.20 14.57 13.65
C GLY A 352 4.78 15.59 14.71
N LEU A 353 4.70 15.18 15.97
CA LEU A 353 4.40 16.06 17.11
C LEU A 353 5.51 17.08 17.38
N ILE A 354 6.78 16.65 17.32
CA ILE A 354 7.93 17.54 17.51
C ILE A 354 7.93 18.60 16.40
N LEU A 355 7.79 18.18 15.13
CA LEU A 355 7.70 19.10 14.00
C LEU A 355 6.55 20.11 14.18
N SER A 356 5.38 19.61 14.56
CA SER A 356 4.21 20.43 14.89
C SER A 356 4.49 21.46 15.99
N ALA A 357 5.13 21.04 17.09
CA ALA A 357 5.46 21.90 18.21
C ALA A 357 6.46 22.98 17.80
N PHE A 358 7.45 22.60 16.99
CA PHE A 358 8.45 23.51 16.43
C PHE A 358 7.82 24.57 15.54
N LEU A 359 6.97 24.15 14.59
CA LEU A 359 6.26 25.06 13.69
C LEU A 359 5.35 26.05 14.44
N ASN A 360 4.78 25.60 15.56
CA ASN A 360 3.96 26.43 16.45
C ASN A 360 4.78 27.27 17.45
N LYS A 361 6.11 27.28 17.33
CA LYS A 361 7.03 27.99 18.25
C LYS A 361 6.83 27.62 19.71
N LYS A 362 6.36 26.39 19.99
CA LYS A 362 6.23 25.84 21.35
C LYS A 362 7.57 25.29 21.85
N ILE A 363 8.44 24.94 20.92
CA ILE A 363 9.84 24.57 21.16
C ILE A 363 10.70 25.45 20.24
N GLU A 364 11.80 25.96 20.77
CA GLU A 364 12.75 26.80 20.03
C GLU A 364 13.82 25.93 19.35
N ASP A 365 14.29 24.90 20.06
CA ASP A 365 15.29 23.95 19.57
C ASP A 365 14.75 22.52 19.58
N ILE A 366 15.18 21.73 18.59
CA ILE A 366 14.97 20.28 18.57
C ILE A 366 16.30 19.63 18.95
N ASN A 367 16.38 19.09 20.16
CA ASN A 367 17.57 18.35 20.56
C ASN A 367 17.51 16.94 19.99
N ILE A 368 18.41 16.61 19.06
CA ILE A 368 18.52 15.26 18.48
C ILE A 368 18.71 14.20 19.57
N ASN A 369 19.36 14.57 20.68
CA ASN A 369 19.59 13.69 21.82
C ASN A 369 18.30 13.35 22.61
N GLU A 370 17.16 13.98 22.31
CA GLU A 370 15.86 13.61 22.89
C GLU A 370 15.15 12.53 22.07
N GLN A 371 15.64 12.21 20.86
CA GLN A 371 15.05 11.25 19.93
C GLN A 371 15.69 9.86 20.04
N ILE A 372 15.83 9.38 21.28
CA ILE A 372 16.48 8.11 21.60
C ILE A 372 15.48 6.95 21.41
N VAL A 373 15.79 6.02 20.52
CA VAL A 373 14.94 4.85 20.22
C VAL A 373 14.70 4.00 21.47
N GLU A 374 15.71 3.87 22.34
CA GLU A 374 15.64 3.17 23.62
C GLU A 374 14.58 3.75 24.56
N LEU A 375 14.45 5.08 24.59
CA LEU A 375 13.42 5.74 25.38
C LEU A 375 12.04 5.43 24.81
N GLN A 376 11.92 5.35 23.49
CA GLN A 376 10.66 5.01 22.83
C GLN A 376 10.22 3.58 23.13
N VAL A 377 11.15 2.62 23.08
CA VAL A 377 10.89 1.24 23.49
C VAL A 377 10.37 1.18 24.93
N SER A 378 10.98 1.96 25.82
CA SER A 378 10.56 2.03 27.23
C SER A 378 9.13 2.57 27.38
N LYS A 379 8.76 3.62 26.63
CA LYS A 379 7.38 4.16 26.60
C LYS A 379 6.38 3.14 26.08
N VAL A 380 6.70 2.42 25.00
CA VAL A 380 5.84 1.38 24.41
C VAL A 380 5.64 0.22 25.38
N ILE A 381 6.71 -0.27 26.00
CA ILE A 381 6.64 -1.32 27.01
C ILE A 381 5.76 -0.90 28.20
N ALA A 382 5.88 0.35 28.66
CA ALA A 382 5.03 0.87 29.73
C ALA A 382 3.54 0.93 29.37
N LYS A 383 3.20 1.10 28.09
CA LYS A 383 1.82 1.13 27.58
C LYS A 383 1.20 -0.26 27.37
N LEU A 384 2.01 -1.29 27.08
CA LEU A 384 1.54 -2.66 26.79
C LEU A 384 1.04 -3.45 28.02
N ASP A 385 0.69 -2.75 29.10
CA ASP A 385 0.10 -3.20 30.35
C ASP A 385 0.96 -4.14 31.24
N THR A 386 0.75 -3.92 32.53
CA THR A 386 1.67 -3.89 33.66
C THR A 386 1.95 -5.24 34.34
N LYS A 387 1.42 -6.34 33.80
CA LYS A 387 1.54 -7.69 34.41
C LYS A 387 2.66 -8.55 33.81
N THR A 388 3.06 -8.26 32.57
CA THR A 388 4.05 -9.06 31.86
C THR A 388 5.42 -8.39 32.00
N LYS A 389 6.28 -8.90 32.89
CA LYS A 389 7.67 -8.46 32.92
C LYS A 389 8.38 -9.03 31.70
N PHE A 390 8.69 -8.17 30.73
CA PHE A 390 9.55 -8.56 29.61
C PHE A 390 10.97 -8.79 30.12
N SER A 391 11.62 -9.85 29.62
CA SER A 391 13.01 -10.12 29.99
C SER A 391 13.93 -9.03 29.44
N PRO A 392 14.95 -8.58 30.20
CA PRO A 392 15.94 -7.63 29.69
C PRO A 392 16.61 -8.10 28.40
N GLU A 393 16.75 -9.42 28.23
CA GLU A 393 17.27 -10.04 27.01
C GLU A 393 16.38 -9.79 25.80
N LEU A 394 15.05 -9.93 25.94
CA LEU A 394 14.11 -9.63 24.85
C LEU A 394 14.18 -8.16 24.45
N VAL A 395 14.24 -7.25 25.43
CA VAL A 395 14.39 -5.81 25.19
C VAL A 395 15.69 -5.51 24.44
N GLY A 396 16.82 -6.08 24.88
CA GLY A 396 18.11 -5.94 24.20
C GLY A 396 18.09 -6.46 22.76
N ARG A 397 17.38 -7.57 22.50
CA ARG A 397 17.17 -8.09 21.14
C ARG A 397 16.31 -7.14 20.30
N CYS A 398 15.23 -6.59 20.88
CA CYS A 398 14.38 -5.60 20.19
C CYS A 398 15.18 -4.36 19.79
N LEU A 399 16.02 -3.82 20.69
CA LEU A 399 16.89 -2.68 20.40
C LEU A 399 17.87 -2.96 19.26
N LYS A 400 18.48 -4.15 19.26
CA LYS A 400 19.39 -4.56 18.18
C LYS A 400 18.67 -4.67 16.84
N VAL A 401 17.44 -5.19 16.82
CA VAL A 401 16.62 -5.25 15.60
C VAL A 401 16.21 -3.84 15.14
N LEU A 402 15.77 -2.98 16.06
CA LEU A 402 15.42 -1.58 15.77
C LEU A 402 16.62 -0.81 15.19
N GLY A 403 17.81 -0.98 15.75
CA GLY A 403 19.03 -0.43 15.16
C GLY A 403 19.26 -0.95 13.74
N GLY A 404 19.02 -2.25 13.50
CA GLY A 404 19.05 -2.82 12.16
C GLY A 404 18.04 -2.18 11.20
N ILE A 405 16.82 -1.90 11.65
CA ILE A 405 15.76 -1.29 10.83
C ILE A 405 16.09 0.18 10.51
N PHE A 406 16.51 0.97 11.49
CA PHE A 406 16.78 2.40 11.26
C PHE A 406 18.08 2.65 10.48
N TYR A 407 19.14 1.88 10.75
CA TYR A 407 20.46 2.13 10.15
C TYR A 407 20.74 1.27 8.91
N ASN A 408 20.19 0.06 8.82
CA ASN A 408 20.46 -0.92 7.76
C ASN A 408 19.17 -1.58 7.25
N SER A 409 18.18 -0.76 6.87
CA SER A 409 16.87 -1.22 6.41
C SER A 409 16.91 -1.88 5.04
N SER A 410 16.05 -2.89 4.85
CA SER A 410 15.71 -3.43 3.54
C SER A 410 14.85 -2.45 2.74
N GLU A 411 14.73 -2.66 1.42
CA GLU A 411 13.85 -1.84 0.58
C GLU A 411 12.39 -1.83 1.07
N LEU A 412 11.92 -2.98 1.53
CA LEU A 412 10.59 -3.16 2.10
C LEU A 412 10.39 -2.34 3.37
N GLU A 413 11.34 -2.42 4.31
CA GLU A 413 11.31 -1.66 5.55
C GLU A 413 11.38 -0.14 5.28
N ARG A 414 12.22 0.28 4.33
CA ARG A 414 12.29 1.68 3.89
C ARG A 414 10.97 2.16 3.29
N SER A 415 10.29 1.32 2.50
CA SER A 415 8.99 1.64 1.93
C SER A 415 7.94 1.87 3.02
N TYR A 416 7.88 0.97 4.02
CA TYR A 416 6.94 1.09 5.14
C TYR A 416 7.25 2.27 6.07
N MET A 417 8.52 2.47 6.45
CA MET A 417 8.93 3.65 7.23
C MET A 417 8.67 4.95 6.48
N GLY A 418 8.88 4.96 5.17
CA GLY A 418 8.58 6.11 4.31
C GLY A 418 7.08 6.42 4.28
N TYR A 419 6.22 5.39 4.24
CA TYR A 419 4.77 5.53 4.41
C TYR A 419 4.42 6.17 5.75
N LEU A 420 4.87 5.58 6.87
CA LEU A 420 4.59 6.09 8.22
C LEU A 420 5.08 7.52 8.43
N SER A 421 6.29 7.84 7.96
CA SER A 421 6.87 9.17 8.07
C SER A 421 5.99 10.22 7.40
N ARG A 422 5.61 10.01 6.13
CA ARG A 422 4.78 10.96 5.38
C ARG A 422 3.40 11.15 6.00
N THR A 423 2.72 10.04 6.32
CA THR A 423 1.34 10.08 6.81
C THR A 423 1.26 10.64 8.23
N SER A 424 2.19 10.27 9.11
CA SER A 424 2.27 10.77 10.48
C SER A 424 2.63 12.26 10.52
N MET A 425 3.65 12.69 9.77
CA MET A 425 4.03 14.12 9.72
C MET A 425 2.89 14.98 9.21
N LEU A 426 2.22 14.55 8.13
CA LEU A 426 1.09 15.30 7.58
C LEU A 426 -0.06 15.36 8.56
N PHE A 427 -0.46 14.23 9.13
CA PHE A 427 -1.56 14.16 10.09
C PHE A 427 -1.31 15.07 11.29
N MET A 428 -0.11 15.00 11.88
CA MET A 428 0.22 15.83 13.03
C MET A 428 0.28 17.31 12.67
N THR A 429 0.81 17.67 11.50
CA THR A 429 0.83 19.06 11.01
C THR A 429 -0.59 19.58 10.80
N LEU A 430 -1.48 18.78 10.20
CA LEU A 430 -2.90 19.10 10.01
C LEU A 430 -3.62 19.37 11.33
N GLN A 431 -3.36 18.55 12.34
CA GLN A 431 -4.03 18.63 13.64
C GLN A 431 -3.58 19.83 14.48
N SER A 432 -2.42 20.41 14.19
CA SER A 432 -1.75 21.31 15.11
C SER A 432 -1.35 22.66 14.54
N SER A 433 -1.04 22.74 13.23
CA SER A 433 -0.59 23.95 12.56
C SER A 433 -1.09 23.99 11.11
N PRO A 434 -2.42 24.11 10.92
CA PRO A 434 -3.02 24.05 9.59
C PRO A 434 -2.55 25.17 8.64
N THR A 435 -2.19 26.32 9.18
CA THR A 435 -1.63 27.48 8.45
C THR A 435 -0.31 27.16 7.76
N VAL A 436 0.47 26.20 8.29
CA VAL A 436 1.74 25.78 7.66
C VAL A 436 1.48 25.07 6.33
N ILE A 437 0.34 24.39 6.19
CA ILE A 437 -0.04 23.73 4.95
C ILE A 437 -0.43 24.77 3.90
N GLU A 438 -1.07 25.88 4.31
CA GLU A 438 -1.31 27.02 3.41
C GLU A 438 0.01 27.61 2.90
N TYR A 439 0.98 27.76 3.81
CA TYR A 439 2.32 28.23 3.46
C TYR A 439 3.03 27.29 2.47
N PHE A 440 3.03 25.97 2.73
CA PHE A 440 3.63 24.99 1.81
C PHE A 440 2.93 24.95 0.44
N ASN A 441 1.61 25.13 0.39
CA ASN A 441 0.89 25.26 -0.88
C ASN A 441 1.28 26.54 -1.64
N GLN A 442 1.44 27.67 -0.95
CA GLN A 442 1.86 28.92 -1.58
C GLN A 442 3.32 28.87 -2.07
N MET A 443 4.17 28.06 -1.46
CA MET A 443 5.58 27.92 -1.81
C MET A 443 5.89 26.81 -2.83
N SER A 444 4.91 25.96 -3.13
CA SER A 444 5.01 24.88 -4.10
C SER A 444 5.36 25.42 -5.49
N GLY A 445 6.65 25.35 -5.84
CA GLY A 445 7.18 25.78 -7.14
C GLY A 445 8.39 26.69 -7.10
N ASN A 446 8.69 27.37 -5.98
CA ASN A 446 9.84 28.28 -5.83
C ASN A 446 10.45 28.24 -4.41
N PHE A 447 10.60 27.04 -3.83
CA PHE A 447 11.14 26.90 -2.48
C PHE A 447 12.63 27.22 -2.46
N SER A 448 13.02 28.34 -1.86
CA SER A 448 14.42 28.76 -1.74
C SER A 448 14.89 28.61 -0.30
N LEU A 449 15.90 27.77 -0.07
CA LEU A 449 16.46 27.49 1.24
C LEU A 449 17.86 28.09 1.35
N PHE A 450 18.07 28.97 2.34
CA PHE A 450 19.41 29.35 2.75
C PHE A 450 19.99 28.22 3.60
N VAL A 451 21.12 27.66 3.15
CA VAL A 451 21.76 26.55 3.86
C VAL A 451 22.74 27.13 4.88
N GLY A 452 22.60 26.71 6.14
CA GLY A 452 23.48 27.11 7.22
C GLY A 452 24.83 26.38 7.22
N THR A 453 25.81 26.97 7.89
CA THR A 453 27.17 26.43 8.05
C THR A 453 27.15 25.06 8.73
N ASP A 454 26.30 24.89 9.74
CA ASP A 454 26.08 23.65 10.49
C ASP A 454 25.75 22.45 9.59
N LEU A 455 24.81 22.63 8.65
CA LEU A 455 24.42 21.60 7.70
C LEU A 455 25.55 21.29 6.70
N LEU A 456 26.27 22.31 6.24
CA LEU A 456 27.37 22.12 5.28
C LEU A 456 28.55 21.38 5.92
N ILE A 457 28.95 21.74 7.13
CA ILE A 457 30.01 21.05 7.86
C ILE A 457 29.64 19.59 8.10
N LYS A 458 28.40 19.31 8.49
CA LYS A 458 27.92 17.93 8.66
C LYS A 458 27.91 17.17 7.33
N ALA A 459 27.42 17.77 6.25
CA ALA A 459 27.44 17.14 4.92
C ALA A 459 28.87 16.83 4.44
N ILE A 460 29.84 17.72 4.71
CA ILE A 460 31.25 17.50 4.38
C ILE A 460 31.82 16.33 5.20
N SER A 461 31.48 16.24 6.49
CA SER A 461 31.92 15.12 7.35
C SER A 461 31.39 13.75 6.91
N GLU A 462 30.32 13.72 6.11
CA GLU A 462 29.72 12.48 5.61
C GLU A 462 30.41 11.93 4.34
N GLN A 463 31.39 12.64 3.75
CA GLN A 463 31.96 12.30 2.44
C GLN A 463 32.53 10.89 2.33
N HIS A 464 33.14 10.38 3.41
CA HIS A 464 33.73 9.04 3.48
C HIS A 464 32.78 7.95 3.96
N LEU A 465 31.55 8.30 4.36
CA LEU A 465 30.54 7.33 4.72
C LEU A 465 29.98 6.64 3.47
N LYS A 466 29.48 5.41 3.65
CA LYS A 466 28.69 4.73 2.62
C LYS A 466 27.49 5.60 2.23
N PRO A 467 27.03 5.56 0.96
CA PRO A 467 25.89 6.38 0.50
C PRO A 467 24.66 6.32 1.41
N GLU A 468 24.39 5.14 1.98
CA GLU A 468 23.27 4.87 2.90
C GLU A 468 23.35 5.66 4.23
N HIS A 469 24.54 6.12 4.61
CA HIS A 469 24.79 6.82 5.88
C HIS A 469 25.07 8.32 5.69
N LYS A 470 25.01 8.83 4.45
CA LYS A 470 25.20 10.25 4.16
C LYS A 470 23.90 11.04 4.34
N GLN A 471 23.46 11.17 5.58
CA GLN A 471 22.13 11.70 5.91
C GLN A 471 21.90 13.13 5.38
N VAL A 472 22.80 14.07 5.70
CA VAL A 472 22.65 15.47 5.31
C VAL A 472 22.92 15.67 3.82
N GLU A 473 23.91 14.97 3.25
CA GLU A 473 24.14 15.02 1.80
C GLU A 473 22.89 14.55 1.04
N THR A 474 22.31 13.42 1.47
CA THR A 474 21.09 12.85 0.88
C THR A 474 19.91 13.79 1.06
N LEU A 475 19.75 14.42 2.23
CA LEU A 475 18.70 15.41 2.49
C LEU A 475 18.77 16.57 1.49
N LEU A 476 19.94 17.20 1.33
CA LEU A 476 20.14 18.33 0.42
C LEU A 476 19.87 17.92 -1.04
N GLN A 477 20.33 16.73 -1.45
CA GLN A 477 20.04 16.19 -2.79
C GLN A 477 18.54 15.95 -3.01
N ILE A 478 17.82 15.42 -2.00
CA ILE A 478 16.37 15.21 -2.08
C ILE A 478 15.66 16.56 -2.20
N CYS A 479 16.05 17.58 -1.42
CA CYS A 479 15.48 18.93 -1.54
C CYS A 479 15.59 19.45 -2.98
N VAL A 480 16.75 19.33 -3.61
CA VAL A 480 16.96 19.75 -5.01
C VAL A 480 16.11 18.91 -5.98
N LYS A 481 16.05 17.59 -5.80
CA LYS A 481 15.21 16.70 -6.62
C LYS A 481 13.72 17.04 -6.52
N LEU A 482 13.27 17.50 -5.36
CA LEU A 482 11.90 17.97 -5.11
C LEU A 482 11.66 19.41 -5.62
N GLY A 483 12.67 20.06 -6.20
CA GLY A 483 12.56 21.38 -6.83
C GLY A 483 12.92 22.56 -5.93
N ALA A 484 13.53 22.32 -4.77
CA ALA A 484 14.06 23.40 -3.94
C ALA A 484 15.34 23.99 -4.53
N LYS A 485 15.49 25.31 -4.45
CA LYS A 485 16.71 26.04 -4.73
C LYS A 485 17.49 26.21 -3.44
N LEU A 486 18.66 25.56 -3.33
CA LEU A 486 19.58 25.77 -2.22
C LEU A 486 20.44 27.00 -2.50
N ILE A 487 20.52 27.91 -1.55
CA ILE A 487 21.26 29.18 -1.64
C ILE A 487 22.37 29.16 -0.59
N LEU A 488 23.60 29.28 -1.08
CA LEU A 488 24.77 29.53 -0.25
C LEU A 488 25.00 31.04 -0.19
N ALA A 489 25.00 31.61 1.01
CA ALA A 489 25.33 33.01 1.24
C ALA A 489 26.85 33.16 1.48
N GLU A 490 27.41 34.31 1.14
CA GLU A 490 28.83 34.62 1.33
C GLU A 490 29.30 34.47 2.81
N PRO A 491 28.57 34.96 3.83
CA PRO A 491 28.98 34.78 5.23
C PRO A 491 29.06 33.31 5.65
N VAL A 492 28.16 32.46 5.13
CA VAL A 492 28.16 31.02 5.39
C VAL A 492 29.38 30.36 4.75
N LEU A 493 29.73 30.75 3.52
CA LEU A 493 30.92 30.23 2.86
C LEU A 493 32.21 30.61 3.60
N GLU A 494 32.32 31.86 4.05
CA GLU A 494 33.44 32.31 4.86
C GLU A 494 33.54 31.51 6.17
N GLU A 495 32.42 31.31 6.85
CA GLU A 495 32.37 30.54 8.09
C GLU A 495 32.78 29.07 7.86
N VAL A 496 32.25 28.42 6.82
CA VAL A 496 32.66 27.05 6.44
C VAL A 496 34.16 26.98 6.17
N PHE A 497 34.71 27.94 5.42
CA PHE A 497 36.15 27.99 5.14
C PHE A 497 36.97 28.15 6.43
N THR A 498 36.60 29.09 7.30
CA THR A 498 37.27 29.30 8.59
C THR A 498 37.20 28.05 9.45
N HIS A 499 36.05 27.35 9.47
CA HIS A 499 35.89 26.11 10.23
C HIS A 499 36.79 24.99 9.72
N LEU A 500 36.85 24.80 8.39
CA LEU A 500 37.73 23.80 7.77
C LEU A 500 39.20 24.12 8.00
N HIS A 501 39.59 25.39 7.89
CA HIS A 501 40.97 25.82 8.11
C HIS A 501 41.40 25.62 9.57
N ALA A 502 40.54 25.99 10.52
CA ALA A 502 40.78 25.77 11.94
C ALA A 502 40.94 24.28 12.27
N VAL A 503 40.07 23.44 11.71
CA VAL A 503 40.14 21.99 11.90
C VAL A 503 41.40 21.37 11.30
N ASP A 504 41.82 21.78 10.10
CA ASP A 504 43.06 21.30 9.48
C ASP A 504 44.29 21.67 10.33
N LEU A 505 44.34 22.89 10.86
CA LEU A 505 45.40 23.31 11.77
C LEU A 505 45.36 22.53 13.09
N GLU A 506 44.18 22.31 13.66
CA GLU A 506 44.00 21.54 14.89
C GLU A 506 44.48 20.09 14.69
N TYR A 507 44.05 19.44 13.60
CA TYR A 507 44.47 18.09 13.24
C TYR A 507 45.99 18.00 13.06
N ARG A 508 46.60 18.85 12.23
CA ARG A 508 48.05 18.80 11.96
C ARG A 508 48.91 19.00 13.20
N ASN A 509 48.48 19.87 14.12
CA ASN A 509 49.28 20.22 15.29
C ASN A 509 49.07 19.27 16.47
N HIS A 510 47.86 18.72 16.63
CA HIS A 510 47.50 17.95 17.84
C HIS A 510 47.23 16.46 17.58
N TYR A 511 46.70 16.10 16.41
CA TYR A 511 46.27 14.72 16.12
C TYR A 511 47.26 13.98 15.22
N LEU A 512 47.75 14.60 14.15
CA LEU A 512 48.66 14.00 13.17
C LEU A 512 49.90 13.33 13.80
N PRO A 513 50.58 13.91 14.81
CA PRO A 513 51.73 13.24 15.43
C PRO A 513 51.37 11.94 16.18
N ASN A 514 50.12 11.82 16.64
CA ASN A 514 49.65 10.73 17.47
C ASN A 514 48.74 9.74 16.72
N GLU A 515 48.40 10.02 15.46
CA GLU A 515 47.43 9.27 14.66
C GLU A 515 47.73 7.77 14.64
N ALA A 516 48.99 7.38 14.50
CA ALA A 516 49.42 5.99 14.46
C ALA A 516 49.14 5.21 15.77
N TYR A 517 48.86 5.92 16.86
CA TYR A 517 48.59 5.35 18.19
C TYR A 517 47.12 5.42 18.60
N LEU A 518 46.27 6.10 17.83
CA LEU A 518 44.85 6.23 18.12
C LEU A 518 44.09 4.99 17.68
N SER A 519 43.33 4.40 18.60
CA SER A 519 42.37 3.34 18.29
C SER A 519 41.05 3.92 17.79
N ALA A 520 40.27 3.11 17.07
CA ALA A 520 38.93 3.51 16.60
C ALA A 520 37.99 3.95 17.73
N ALA A 521 38.14 3.38 18.94
CA ALA A 521 37.36 3.75 20.10
C ALA A 521 37.75 5.13 20.65
N GLU A 522 39.04 5.50 20.60
CA GLU A 522 39.49 6.83 21.02
C GLU A 522 39.09 7.89 19.98
N ILE A 523 39.11 7.55 18.70
CA ILE A 523 38.64 8.42 17.62
C ILE A 523 37.13 8.68 17.74
N SER A 524 36.32 7.69 18.15
CA SER A 524 34.87 7.89 18.31
C SER A 524 34.51 8.90 19.39
N GLU A 525 35.36 9.07 20.41
CA GLU A 525 35.20 10.05 21.49
C GLU A 525 35.63 11.47 21.09
N CYS A 526 36.15 11.67 19.87
CA CYS A 526 36.49 13.01 19.38
C CYS A 526 35.22 13.85 19.20
N ASP A 527 35.19 15.00 19.86
CA ASP A 527 34.10 15.98 19.84
C ASP A 527 34.08 16.80 18.53
N ARG A 528 35.19 16.79 17.77
CA ARG A 528 35.31 17.44 16.45
C ARG A 528 34.89 16.50 15.33
N ILE A 529 33.66 16.67 14.83
CA ILE A 529 33.08 15.80 13.78
C ILE A 529 33.95 15.68 12.53
N LEU A 530 34.59 16.77 12.10
CA LEU A 530 35.44 16.79 10.90
C LEU A 530 36.77 16.05 11.10
N ILE A 531 37.35 16.12 12.30
CA ILE A 531 38.55 15.35 12.65
C ILE A 531 38.21 13.88 12.76
N ARG A 532 37.06 13.55 13.37
CA ARG A 532 36.56 12.19 13.46
C ARG A 532 36.25 11.56 12.10
N SER A 533 35.86 12.37 11.12
CA SER A 533 35.52 11.91 9.76
C SER A 533 36.72 11.78 8.83
N TYR A 534 37.81 12.51 9.11
CA TYR A 534 39.09 12.41 8.41
C TYR A 534 39.78 11.12 8.82
#